data_AF-A0A5J4WPJ4-F1
#
_entry.id   AF-A0A5J4WPJ4-F1
#
_cell.length_a   1.000
_cell.length_b   1.000
_cell.length_c   1.000
_cell.angle_alpha   90.00
_cell.angle_beta   90.00
_cell.angle_gamma   90.00
#
_symmetry.space_group_name_H-M   'P 1'
#
loop_
_entity.id
_entity.type
_entity.pdbx_description
1 polymer ?
#
loop_
_entity_poly.entity_id
_entity_poly.type
_entity_poly.pdbx_seq_one_letter_code
_entity_poly.pdbx_strand_id
1 'polypeptide(L)'
;MAIWKLKSTKVIGTVSMVLSTTILHVIGVRNGSDNKTILAGSATESIIQTIFSSDEKTSKLGIKALEELIEENETIRQSLMRTGFIQKVQLLLQNSLQLSSSSSSTTQAESTPPYHVKCGILDIIHKLIATVDDLQPMSILIPILNEMKNNGEKEIKKKSFNILAILSAKEINAPSSESTQDKDLQIQQLELLLLETLYYPIIKS
;
A
#
# COMPACT_ATOMS: atom_id res chain seq x y z
N MET A 1 0.37 -3.51 43.31
CA MET A 1 -0.53 -2.41 42.89
C MET A 1 -0.05 -1.60 41.67
N ALA A 2 1.15 -1.85 41.11
CA ALA A 2 1.70 -1.07 39.98
C ALA A 2 1.24 -1.55 38.57
N ILE A 3 0.79 -2.79 38.42
CA ILE A 3 0.50 -3.42 37.12
C ILE A 3 -0.80 -2.86 36.48
N TRP A 4 -1.78 -2.50 37.30
CA TRP A 4 -3.04 -1.91 36.83
C TRP A 4 -2.87 -0.46 36.36
N LYS A 5 -1.94 0.28 36.97
CA LYS A 5 -1.64 1.67 36.61
C LYS A 5 -1.00 1.76 35.23
N LEU A 6 -0.15 0.78 34.87
CA LEU A 6 0.52 0.69 33.57
C LEU A 6 -0.43 0.32 32.42
N LYS A 7 -1.44 -0.53 32.70
CA LYS A 7 -2.44 -0.95 31.71
C LYS A 7 -3.42 0.19 31.41
N SER A 8 -3.81 0.97 32.42
CA SER A 8 -4.57 2.20 32.21
C SER A 8 -3.78 3.25 31.44
N THR A 9 -2.51 3.51 31.76
CA THR A 9 -1.72 4.50 31.01
C THR A 9 -1.44 4.10 29.56
N LYS A 10 -1.31 2.79 29.25
CA LYS A 10 -1.17 2.31 27.87
C LYS A 10 -2.45 2.49 27.04
N VAL A 11 -3.61 2.26 27.64
CA VAL A 11 -4.92 2.48 27.01
C VAL A 11 -5.25 3.97 26.89
N ILE A 12 -4.84 4.79 27.86
CA ILE A 12 -5.01 6.25 27.81
C ILE A 12 -4.06 6.87 26.77
N GLY A 13 -2.87 6.29 26.55
CA GLY A 13 -1.94 6.72 25.50
C GLY A 13 -2.46 6.48 24.08
N THR A 14 -3.13 5.37 23.82
CA THR A 14 -3.73 5.07 22.50
C THR A 14 -4.94 5.95 22.22
N VAL A 15 -5.82 6.15 23.22
CA VAL A 15 -6.99 7.05 23.09
C VAL A 15 -6.54 8.51 22.91
N SER A 16 -5.51 8.95 23.61
CA SER A 16 -4.92 10.29 23.46
C SER A 16 -4.30 10.49 22.07
N MET A 17 -3.61 9.50 21.51
CA MET A 17 -3.11 9.54 20.13
C MET A 17 -4.23 9.58 19.09
N VAL A 18 -5.29 8.80 19.27
CA VAL A 18 -6.46 8.78 18.37
C VAL A 18 -7.19 10.13 18.40
N LEU A 19 -7.37 10.75 19.57
CA LEU A 19 -7.94 12.09 19.68
C LEU A 19 -7.03 13.17 19.08
N SER A 20 -5.72 13.10 19.34
CA SER A 20 -4.76 14.09 18.84
C SER A 20 -4.60 14.05 17.32
N THR A 21 -4.64 12.84 16.72
CA THR A 21 -4.63 12.65 15.25
C THR A 21 -5.98 13.02 14.61
N THR A 22 -7.09 12.84 15.31
CA THR A 22 -8.41 13.31 14.88
C THR A 22 -8.46 14.84 14.86
N ILE A 23 -7.89 15.51 15.88
CA ILE A 23 -7.75 16.97 15.92
C ILE A 23 -6.81 17.47 14.81
N LEU A 24 -5.69 16.77 14.55
CA LEU A 24 -4.77 17.12 13.45
C LEU A 24 -5.43 16.96 12.07
N HIS A 25 -6.25 15.93 11.87
CA HIS A 25 -7.10 15.76 10.68
C HIS A 25 -8.10 16.90 10.52
N VAL A 26 -8.83 17.22 11.59
CA VAL A 26 -9.87 18.26 11.58
C VAL A 26 -9.28 19.66 11.34
N ILE A 27 -8.04 19.92 11.79
CA ILE A 27 -7.34 21.20 11.54
C ILE A 27 -6.71 21.21 10.13
N GLY A 28 -6.18 20.09 9.63
CA GLY A 28 -5.70 19.97 8.24
C GLY A 28 -6.80 20.16 7.19
N VAL A 29 -8.02 19.69 7.51
CA VAL A 29 -9.25 19.92 6.72
C VAL A 29 -9.61 21.40 6.59
N ARG A 30 -9.19 22.26 7.54
CA ARG A 30 -9.53 23.68 7.54
C ARG A 30 -8.67 24.53 6.58
N ASN A 31 -7.73 23.93 5.85
CA ASN A 31 -6.89 24.63 4.86
C ASN A 31 -7.25 24.36 3.38
N GLY A 32 -8.50 23.96 3.10
CA GLY A 32 -9.13 24.20 1.79
C GLY A 32 -8.88 23.17 0.68
N SER A 33 -9.01 21.86 0.96
CA SER A 33 -9.16 20.88 -0.14
C SER A 33 -10.57 20.29 -0.16
N ASP A 34 -11.39 20.66 -1.15
CA ASP A 34 -12.73 20.09 -1.39
C ASP A 34 -12.69 18.62 -1.86
N ASN A 35 -11.49 18.04 -1.97
CA ASN A 35 -11.30 16.71 -2.51
C ASN A 35 -11.56 15.63 -1.43
N LYS A 36 -12.82 15.15 -1.39
CA LYS A 36 -13.30 14.09 -0.51
C LYS A 36 -12.42 12.83 -0.49
N THR A 37 -11.73 12.52 -1.58
CA THR A 37 -10.81 11.36 -1.66
C THR A 37 -9.57 11.53 -0.80
N ILE A 38 -8.96 12.73 -0.78
CA ILE A 38 -7.77 13.02 0.05
C ILE A 38 -8.15 12.98 1.52
N LEU A 39 -9.31 13.56 1.87
CA LEU A 39 -9.83 13.53 3.23
C LEU A 39 -10.11 12.11 3.72
N ALA A 40 -10.75 11.29 2.89
CA ALA A 40 -11.02 9.89 3.22
C ALA A 40 -9.71 9.10 3.43
N GLY A 41 -8.69 9.33 2.60
CA GLY A 41 -7.39 8.66 2.72
C GLY A 41 -6.69 9.02 4.02
N SER A 42 -6.71 10.30 4.34
CA SER A 42 -6.26 10.83 5.62
C SER A 42 -6.99 10.10 6.76
N ALA A 43 -8.34 10.10 6.75
CA ALA A 43 -9.14 9.48 7.81
C ALA A 43 -8.83 7.99 8.02
N THR A 44 -8.55 7.24 6.95
CA THR A 44 -8.19 5.82 7.03
C THR A 44 -6.74 5.55 7.46
N GLU A 45 -5.84 6.54 7.45
CA GLU A 45 -4.42 6.34 7.78
C GLU A 45 -4.24 5.79 9.21
N SER A 46 -5.07 6.22 10.16
CA SER A 46 -5.05 5.72 11.54
C SER A 46 -5.40 4.22 11.63
N ILE A 47 -6.34 3.76 10.81
CA ILE A 47 -6.74 2.35 10.72
C ILE A 47 -5.63 1.56 10.02
N ILE A 48 -5.05 2.11 8.95
CA ILE A 48 -3.90 1.51 8.26
C ILE A 48 -2.73 1.32 9.24
N GLN A 49 -2.42 2.31 10.07
CA GLN A 49 -1.40 2.17 11.13
C GLN A 49 -1.77 1.09 12.16
N THR A 50 -3.05 0.98 12.50
CA THR A 50 -3.56 -0.04 13.43
C THR A 50 -3.36 -1.45 12.88
N ILE A 51 -3.55 -1.66 11.57
CA ILE A 51 -3.28 -2.95 10.90
C ILE A 51 -1.81 -3.38 11.07
N PHE A 52 -0.89 -2.42 11.07
CA PHE A 52 0.55 -2.67 11.22
C PHE A 52 1.02 -2.68 12.68
N SER A 53 0.11 -2.65 13.65
CA SER A 53 0.44 -2.77 15.07
C SER A 53 1.04 -4.15 15.39
N SER A 54 2.02 -4.18 16.31
CA SER A 54 2.59 -5.43 16.83
C SER A 54 1.61 -6.24 17.70
N ASP A 55 0.51 -5.62 18.16
CA ASP A 55 -0.54 -6.32 18.90
C ASP A 55 -1.51 -6.99 17.93
N GLU A 56 -1.51 -8.33 17.90
CA GLU A 56 -2.30 -9.13 16.97
C GLU A 56 -3.81 -8.82 17.04
N LYS A 57 -4.36 -8.61 18.24
CA LYS A 57 -5.78 -8.31 18.40
C LYS A 57 -6.12 -6.96 17.80
N THR A 58 -5.29 -5.96 18.07
CA THR A 58 -5.41 -4.61 17.51
C THR A 58 -5.27 -4.65 15.99
N SER A 59 -4.28 -5.37 15.46
CA SER A 59 -4.11 -5.56 14.01
C SER A 59 -5.34 -6.20 13.36
N LYS A 60 -5.87 -7.29 13.92
CA LYS A 60 -7.09 -7.95 13.43
C LYS A 60 -8.31 -7.04 13.46
N LEU A 61 -8.46 -6.23 14.51
CA LEU A 61 -9.54 -5.24 14.59
C LEU A 61 -9.37 -4.16 13.52
N GLY A 62 -8.14 -3.69 13.28
CA GLY A 62 -7.85 -2.75 12.19
C GLY A 62 -8.17 -3.33 10.82
N ILE A 63 -7.84 -4.60 10.58
CA ILE A 63 -8.15 -5.32 9.33
C ILE A 63 -9.66 -5.36 9.13
N LYS A 64 -10.40 -5.86 10.13
CA LYS A 64 -11.86 -5.98 10.06
C LYS A 64 -12.54 -4.63 9.87
N ALA A 65 -12.10 -3.60 10.60
CA ALA A 65 -12.64 -2.26 10.48
C ALA A 65 -12.42 -1.69 9.08
N LEU A 66 -11.25 -1.92 8.47
CA LEU A 66 -11.00 -1.47 7.10
C LEU A 66 -11.83 -2.24 6.07
N GLU A 67 -12.03 -3.55 6.25
CA GLU A 67 -12.90 -4.36 5.39
C GLU A 67 -14.36 -3.86 5.42
N GLU A 68 -14.90 -3.57 6.61
CA GLU A 68 -16.25 -3.01 6.79
C GLU A 68 -16.38 -1.65 6.10
N LEU A 69 -15.38 -0.77 6.27
CA LEU A 69 -15.36 0.55 5.60
C LEU A 69 -15.27 0.46 4.08
N ILE A 70 -14.51 -0.50 3.54
CA ILE A 70 -14.42 -0.75 2.10
C ILE A 70 -15.78 -1.21 1.56
N GLU A 71 -16.51 -2.02 2.30
CA GLU A 71 -17.83 -2.51 1.91
C GLU A 71 -18.86 -1.38 1.87
N GLU A 72 -18.86 -0.52 2.89
CA GLU A 72 -19.87 0.53 3.06
C GLU A 72 -19.62 1.81 2.25
N ASN A 73 -18.36 2.15 1.91
CA ASN A 73 -18.03 3.49 1.44
C ASN A 73 -17.18 3.54 0.17
N GLU A 74 -17.80 3.92 -0.95
CA GLU A 74 -17.12 4.13 -2.24
C GLU A 74 -16.02 5.19 -2.18
N THR A 75 -16.19 6.27 -1.41
CA THR A 75 -15.15 7.31 -1.31
C THR A 75 -13.89 6.77 -0.63
N ILE A 76 -14.05 5.86 0.34
CA ILE A 76 -12.92 5.16 0.97
C ILE A 76 -12.25 4.22 -0.03
N ARG A 77 -13.02 3.47 -0.82
CA ARG A 77 -12.46 2.62 -1.89
C ARG A 77 -11.61 3.42 -2.87
N GLN A 78 -12.18 4.46 -3.46
CA GLN A 78 -11.48 5.34 -4.40
C GLN A 78 -10.26 5.99 -3.77
N SER A 79 -10.36 6.38 -2.50
CA SER A 79 -9.22 6.88 -1.75
C SER A 79 -8.12 5.83 -1.64
N LEU A 80 -8.38 4.61 -1.17
CA LEU A 80 -7.37 3.57 -1.02
C LEU A 80 -6.69 3.22 -2.35
N MET A 81 -7.43 3.29 -3.46
CA MET A 81 -6.91 3.02 -4.80
C MET A 81 -6.04 4.15 -5.36
N ARG A 82 -6.36 5.40 -5.00
CA ARG A 82 -5.67 6.60 -5.52
C ARG A 82 -4.56 7.11 -4.59
N THR A 83 -4.62 6.73 -3.32
CA THR A 83 -3.65 7.13 -2.30
C THR A 83 -2.54 6.09 -2.15
N GLY A 84 -1.53 6.41 -1.34
CA GLY A 84 -0.33 5.59 -1.12
C GLY A 84 -0.55 4.17 -0.55
N PHE A 85 -1.80 3.73 -0.35
CA PHE A 85 -2.11 2.46 0.31
C PHE A 85 -1.59 1.26 -0.49
N ILE A 86 -1.81 1.21 -1.81
CA ILE A 86 -1.35 0.09 -2.65
C ILE A 86 0.18 -0.02 -2.65
N GLN A 87 0.89 1.12 -2.67
CA GLN A 87 2.35 1.15 -2.58
C GLN A 87 2.86 0.69 -1.21
N LYS A 88 2.18 1.08 -0.11
CA LYS A 88 2.50 0.58 1.24
C LYS A 88 2.32 -0.93 1.34
N VAL A 89 1.24 -1.46 0.77
CA VAL A 89 0.97 -2.90 0.71
C VAL A 89 2.04 -3.62 -0.11
N GLN A 90 2.44 -3.08 -1.26
CA GLN A 90 3.52 -3.64 -2.07
C GLN A 90 4.83 -3.74 -1.26
N LEU A 91 5.24 -2.65 -0.62
CA LEU A 91 6.47 -2.60 0.19
C LEU A 91 6.43 -3.62 1.34
N LEU A 92 5.30 -3.68 2.05
CA LEU A 92 5.09 -4.63 3.15
C LEU A 92 5.27 -6.09 2.68
N LEU A 93 4.62 -6.45 1.56
CA LEU A 93 4.68 -7.80 1.03
C LEU A 93 6.08 -8.12 0.48
N GLN A 94 6.76 -7.14 -0.14
CA GLN A 94 8.13 -7.29 -0.65
C GLN A 94 9.16 -7.54 0.47
N ASN A 95 9.09 -6.76 1.55
CA ASN A 95 9.93 -6.98 2.73
C ASN A 95 9.73 -8.38 3.33
N SER A 96 8.55 -8.95 3.14
CA SER A 96 8.23 -10.30 3.61
C SER A 96 8.90 -11.42 2.81
N LEU A 97 9.33 -11.15 1.57
CA LEU A 97 9.95 -12.13 0.68
C LEU A 97 11.48 -12.06 0.68
N GLN A 98 12.06 -10.87 0.86
CA GLN A 98 13.53 -10.67 0.84
C GLN A 98 14.30 -11.49 1.89
N LEU A 99 13.69 -11.83 3.03
CA LEU A 99 14.33 -12.70 4.04
C LEU A 99 14.36 -14.19 3.66
N SER A 100 13.60 -14.61 2.65
CA SER A 100 13.55 -16.04 2.26
C SER A 100 14.71 -16.44 1.35
N SER A 101 15.45 -15.48 0.79
CA SER A 101 16.43 -15.71 -0.29
C SER A 101 17.89 -15.46 0.08
N SER A 102 18.19 -14.96 1.29
CA SER A 102 19.57 -14.58 1.66
C SER A 102 20.01 -15.20 2.99
N SER A 103 20.85 -16.23 2.90
CA SER A 103 21.69 -16.69 4.02
C SER A 103 22.90 -15.78 4.15
N SER A 104 22.87 -14.78 5.03
CA SER A 104 24.07 -14.24 5.71
C SER A 104 23.69 -13.17 6.73
N SER A 105 24.43 -13.20 7.83
CA SER A 105 24.24 -12.46 9.08
C SER A 105 24.44 -10.94 8.97
N THR A 106 23.49 -10.15 9.47
CA THR A 106 23.73 -8.93 10.26
C THR A 106 22.55 -8.66 11.20
N THR A 107 22.88 -8.23 12.41
CA THR A 107 21.97 -7.92 13.51
C THR A 107 21.16 -6.66 13.23
N GLN A 108 19.96 -6.80 12.67
CA GLN A 108 18.79 -5.98 13.03
C GLN A 108 17.55 -6.87 12.90
N ALA A 109 16.81 -7.03 13.99
CA ALA A 109 15.51 -7.69 13.99
C ALA A 109 14.50 -6.76 13.29
N GLU A 110 14.59 -6.61 11.97
CA GLU A 110 13.56 -5.90 11.21
C GLU A 110 12.45 -6.90 10.87
N SER A 111 11.38 -6.78 11.66
CA SER A 111 10.29 -7.74 11.76
C SER A 111 9.64 -7.99 10.40
N THR A 112 9.77 -9.21 9.88
CA THR A 112 8.85 -9.67 8.85
C THR A 112 7.41 -9.47 9.34
N PRO A 113 6.50 -8.96 8.49
CA PRO A 113 5.14 -8.73 8.95
C PRO A 113 4.54 -10.07 9.40
N PRO A 114 3.88 -10.11 10.58
CA PRO A 114 3.31 -11.34 11.09
C PRO A 114 2.36 -12.00 10.08
N TYR A 115 2.30 -13.33 10.10
CA TYR A 115 1.45 -14.11 9.18
C TYR A 115 0.01 -13.59 9.09
N HIS A 116 -0.59 -13.26 10.23
CA HIS A 116 -1.97 -12.74 10.28
C HIS A 116 -2.13 -11.40 9.55
N VAL A 117 -1.11 -10.53 9.59
CA VAL A 117 -1.11 -9.26 8.85
C VAL A 117 -1.05 -9.53 7.36
N LYS A 118 -0.20 -10.46 6.91
CA LYS A 118 -0.11 -10.83 5.49
C LYS A 118 -1.46 -11.37 4.98
N CYS A 119 -2.07 -12.31 5.71
CA CYS A 119 -3.38 -12.85 5.33
C CYS A 119 -4.46 -11.76 5.30
N GLY A 120 -4.53 -10.92 6.34
CA GLY A 120 -5.53 -9.85 6.42
C GLY A 120 -5.37 -8.78 5.34
N ILE A 121 -4.13 -8.42 4.99
CA ILE A 121 -3.88 -7.51 3.86
C ILE A 121 -4.32 -8.12 2.53
N LEU A 122 -4.09 -9.42 2.32
CA LEU A 122 -4.61 -10.11 1.13
C LEU A 122 -6.15 -10.15 1.11
N ASP A 123 -6.80 -10.25 2.26
CA ASP A 123 -8.27 -10.18 2.34
C ASP A 123 -8.78 -8.77 1.99
N ILE A 124 -8.13 -7.72 2.49
CA ILE A 124 -8.42 -6.33 2.11
C ILE A 124 -8.26 -6.11 0.61
N ILE A 125 -7.16 -6.59 0.01
CA ILE A 125 -6.93 -6.50 -1.45
C ILE A 125 -8.05 -7.22 -2.20
N HIS A 126 -8.42 -8.42 -1.78
CA HIS A 126 -9.48 -9.20 -2.41
C HIS A 126 -10.82 -8.47 -2.35
N LYS A 127 -11.15 -7.86 -1.20
CA LYS A 127 -12.37 -7.04 -1.04
C LYS A 127 -12.34 -5.82 -1.96
N LEU A 128 -11.22 -5.11 -2.08
CA LEU A 128 -11.09 -3.97 -2.99
C LEU A 128 -11.29 -4.39 -4.46
N ILE A 129 -10.69 -5.48 -4.90
CA ILE A 129 -10.81 -5.97 -6.29
C ILE A 129 -12.25 -6.38 -6.64
N ALA A 130 -12.99 -6.88 -5.65
CA ALA A 130 -14.39 -7.25 -5.80
C ALA A 130 -15.34 -6.03 -5.84
N THR A 131 -14.92 -4.88 -5.32
CA THR A 131 -15.79 -3.72 -5.10
C THR A 131 -15.43 -2.49 -5.92
N VAL A 132 -14.24 -2.45 -6.52
CA VAL A 132 -13.75 -1.32 -7.34
C VAL A 132 -13.77 -1.68 -8.83
N ASP A 133 -14.15 -0.72 -9.66
CA ASP A 133 -14.15 -0.82 -11.11
C ASP A 133 -12.75 -0.63 -11.71
N ASP A 134 -12.07 0.47 -11.36
CA ASP A 134 -10.70 0.74 -11.83
C ASP A 134 -9.68 -0.03 -10.99
N LEU A 135 -9.15 -1.12 -11.56
CA LEU A 135 -8.16 -1.97 -10.92
C LEU A 135 -6.73 -1.73 -11.42
N GLN A 136 -6.49 -0.77 -12.32
CA GLN A 136 -5.16 -0.49 -12.84
C GLN A 136 -4.10 -0.27 -11.74
N PRO A 137 -4.40 0.44 -10.62
CA PRO A 137 -3.44 0.60 -9.53
C PRO A 137 -2.95 -0.71 -8.90
N MET A 138 -3.74 -1.79 -8.97
CA MET A 138 -3.40 -3.11 -8.40
C MET A 138 -2.38 -3.89 -9.25
N SER A 139 -2.13 -3.47 -10.50
CA SER A 139 -1.16 -4.12 -11.38
C SER A 139 0.23 -4.23 -10.74
N ILE A 140 0.63 -3.24 -9.94
CA ILE A 140 1.93 -3.21 -9.23
C ILE A 140 2.08 -4.36 -8.23
N LEU A 141 0.97 -4.97 -7.80
CA LEU A 141 0.97 -6.11 -6.89
C LEU A 141 1.14 -7.46 -7.64
N ILE A 142 0.98 -7.51 -8.96
CA ILE A 142 1.04 -8.77 -9.73
C ILE A 142 2.39 -9.50 -9.57
N PRO A 143 3.55 -8.83 -9.65
CA PRO A 143 4.85 -9.50 -9.47
C PRO A 143 4.97 -10.16 -8.08
N ILE A 144 4.61 -9.41 -7.03
CA ILE A 144 4.72 -9.90 -5.65
C ILE A 144 3.71 -11.01 -5.35
N LEU A 145 2.48 -10.92 -5.87
CA LEU A 145 1.48 -11.97 -5.72
C LEU A 145 1.88 -13.26 -6.43
N ASN A 146 2.55 -13.18 -7.58
CA ASN A 146 3.08 -14.35 -8.28
C ASN A 146 4.17 -15.06 -7.47
N GLU A 147 5.04 -14.29 -6.81
CA GLU A 147 6.05 -14.85 -5.92
C GLU A 147 5.41 -15.50 -4.68
N MET A 148 4.44 -14.84 -4.05
CA MET A 148 3.70 -15.38 -2.90
C MET A 148 2.88 -16.64 -3.25
N LYS A 149 2.32 -16.73 -4.47
CA LYS A 149 1.64 -17.94 -4.99
C LYS A 149 2.58 -19.15 -5.04
N ASN A 150 3.86 -18.95 -5.36
CA ASN A 150 4.83 -20.03 -5.50
C ASN A 150 5.53 -20.35 -4.17
N ASN A 151 5.83 -19.33 -3.38
CA ASN A 151 6.74 -19.42 -2.23
C ASN A 151 6.06 -19.25 -0.87
N GLY A 152 4.78 -18.82 -0.83
CA GLY A 152 4.06 -18.57 0.42
C GLY A 152 3.61 -19.82 1.18
N GLU A 153 3.04 -19.59 2.37
CA GLU A 153 2.33 -20.59 3.17
C GLU A 153 0.98 -20.96 2.53
N LYS A 154 0.37 -22.10 2.92
CA LYS A 154 -0.81 -22.68 2.26
C LYS A 154 -1.96 -21.69 2.02
N GLU A 155 -2.32 -20.90 3.04
CA GLU A 155 -3.41 -19.94 2.94
C GLU A 155 -3.03 -18.72 2.09
N ILE A 156 -1.82 -18.19 2.30
CA ILE A 156 -1.26 -17.08 1.52
C ILE A 156 -1.23 -17.45 0.04
N LYS A 157 -0.74 -18.65 -0.31
CA LYS A 157 -0.74 -19.17 -1.68
C LYS A 157 -2.14 -19.17 -2.29
N LYS A 158 -3.13 -19.68 -1.55
CA LYS A 158 -4.52 -19.72 -1.99
C LYS A 158 -5.08 -18.32 -2.23
N LYS A 159 -4.87 -17.39 -1.29
CA LYS A 159 -5.36 -16.00 -1.41
C LYS A 159 -4.68 -15.27 -2.57
N SER A 160 -3.35 -15.36 -2.70
CA SER A 160 -2.60 -14.77 -3.82
C SER A 160 -3.03 -15.35 -5.16
N PHE A 161 -3.25 -16.67 -5.26
CA PHE A 161 -3.77 -17.30 -6.46
C PHE A 161 -5.16 -16.77 -6.83
N ASN A 162 -6.08 -16.69 -5.87
CA ASN A 162 -7.43 -16.18 -6.11
C ASN A 162 -7.41 -14.72 -6.60
N ILE A 163 -6.60 -13.88 -5.97
CA ILE A 163 -6.45 -12.47 -6.36
C ILE A 163 -5.92 -12.38 -7.80
N LEU A 164 -4.87 -13.13 -8.13
CA LEU A 164 -4.30 -13.15 -9.49
C LEU A 164 -5.33 -13.62 -10.52
N ALA A 165 -6.11 -14.65 -10.21
CA ALA A 165 -7.15 -15.15 -11.11
C ALA A 165 -8.19 -14.07 -11.44
N ILE A 166 -8.61 -13.28 -10.45
CA ILE A 166 -9.57 -12.19 -10.66
C ILE A 166 -8.94 -11.06 -11.49
N LEU A 167 -7.70 -10.67 -11.18
CA LEU A 167 -6.99 -9.63 -11.94
C LEU A 167 -6.80 -10.02 -13.41
N SER A 168 -6.40 -11.27 -13.68
CA SER A 168 -6.28 -11.79 -15.04
C SER A 168 -7.62 -11.86 -15.77
N ALA A 169 -8.70 -12.26 -15.08
CA ALA A 169 -10.04 -12.27 -15.66
C ALA A 169 -10.56 -10.86 -16.01
N LYS A 170 -10.05 -9.83 -15.33
CA LYS A 170 -10.33 -8.41 -15.59
C LYS A 170 -9.29 -7.75 -16.52
N GLU A 171 -8.47 -8.56 -17.20
CA GLU A 171 -7.44 -8.11 -18.16
C GLU A 171 -6.41 -7.14 -17.57
N ILE A 172 -6.20 -7.17 -16.24
CA ILE A 172 -5.16 -6.39 -15.58
C ILE A 172 -3.84 -7.16 -15.72
N ASN A 173 -2.98 -6.64 -16.57
CA ASN A 173 -1.64 -7.19 -16.78
C ASN A 173 -0.65 -6.56 -15.80
N ALA A 174 0.45 -7.28 -15.53
CA ALA A 174 1.56 -6.71 -14.78
C ALA A 174 2.02 -5.41 -15.46
N PRO A 175 2.48 -4.39 -14.72
CA PRO A 175 3.11 -3.25 -15.34
C PRO A 175 4.20 -3.78 -16.27
N SER A 176 4.08 -3.44 -17.56
CA SER A 176 5.12 -3.73 -18.54
C SER A 176 6.43 -3.26 -17.91
N SER A 177 7.46 -4.12 -17.88
CA SER A 177 8.79 -3.66 -17.55
C SER A 177 9.29 -2.83 -18.73
N GLU A 178 8.73 -1.64 -18.94
CA GLU A 178 9.53 -0.55 -19.46
C GLU A 178 10.60 -0.34 -18.40
N SER A 179 11.71 -1.02 -18.62
CA SER A 179 12.89 -0.90 -17.80
C SER A 179 13.23 0.58 -17.69
N THR A 180 13.84 1.00 -16.59
CA THR A 180 14.38 2.35 -16.43
C THR A 180 15.20 2.81 -17.64
N GLN A 181 15.77 1.85 -18.39
CA GLN A 181 16.47 2.03 -19.65
C GLN A 181 15.61 2.65 -20.77
N ASP A 182 14.33 2.31 -20.90
CA ASP A 182 13.44 2.88 -21.93
C ASP A 182 13.12 4.36 -21.65
N LYS A 183 13.02 4.74 -20.37
CA LYS A 183 12.83 6.14 -19.98
C LYS A 183 14.10 6.96 -20.21
N ASP A 184 15.27 6.40 -19.90
CA ASP A 184 16.55 7.04 -20.20
C ASP A 184 16.77 7.21 -21.70
N LEU A 185 16.34 6.24 -22.52
CA LEU A 185 16.37 6.34 -23.98
C LEU A 185 15.42 7.41 -24.51
N GLN A 186 14.21 7.53 -23.95
CA GLN A 186 13.28 8.62 -24.31
C GLN A 186 13.82 9.99 -23.91
N ILE A 187 14.45 10.11 -22.74
CA ILE A 187 15.09 11.36 -22.29
C ILE A 187 16.24 11.73 -23.24
N GLN A 188 17.13 10.78 -23.57
CA GLN A 188 18.21 11.00 -24.52
C GLN A 188 17.70 11.40 -25.91
N GLN A 189 16.61 10.80 -26.37
CA GLN A 189 16.01 11.10 -27.67
C GLN A 189 15.37 12.48 -27.69
N LEU A 190 14.73 12.91 -26.59
CA LEU A 190 14.18 14.26 -26.44
C LEU A 190 15.30 15.32 -26.33
N GLU A 191 16.39 15.04 -25.62
CA GLU A 191 17.55 15.93 -25.52
C GLU A 191 18.21 16.14 -26.90
N LEU A 192 18.33 15.08 -27.70
CA LEU A 192 18.92 15.13 -29.04
C LEU A 192 18.04 15.96 -30.00
N LEU A 193 16.72 15.79 -29.92
CA LEU A 193 15.75 16.54 -30.71
C LEU A 193 15.74 18.04 -30.34
N LEU A 194 15.91 18.36 -29.04
CA LEU A 194 16.09 19.74 -28.57
C LEU A 194 17.39 20.37 -29.06
N LEU A 195 18.50 19.61 -29.09
CA LEU A 195 19.75 20.09 -29.68
C LEU A 195 19.58 20.40 -31.18
N GLU A 196 18.90 19.53 -31.92
CA GLU A 196 18.69 19.70 -33.36
C GLU A 196 17.78 20.88 -33.68
N THR A 197 16.75 21.13 -32.85
CA THR A 197 15.83 22.27 -33.05
C THR A 197 16.38 23.61 -32.57
N LEU A 198 17.20 23.64 -31.52
CA LEU A 198 17.70 24.89 -30.94
C LEU A 198 19.10 25.30 -31.42
N TYR A 199 19.96 24.36 -31.82
CA TYR A 199 21.36 24.64 -32.14
C TYR A 199 21.64 24.72 -33.65
N TYR A 200 20.87 24.02 -34.48
CA TYR A 200 21.07 23.97 -35.94
C TYR A 200 20.75 25.28 -36.69
N PRO A 201 19.81 26.16 -36.25
CA PRO A 201 19.57 27.45 -36.93
C PRO A 201 20.69 28.47 -36.72
N ILE A 202 21.53 28.32 -35.68
CA ILE A 202 22.53 29.33 -35.29
C ILE A 202 23.82 29.21 -36.12
N ILE A 203 24.12 28.03 -36.66
CA ILE A 203 25.39 27.77 -37.40
C ILE A 203 25.23 28.05 -38.91
N LYS A 204 24.01 28.27 -39.41
CA LYS A 204 23.72 28.42 -40.84
C LYS A 204 23.24 29.82 -41.27
N SER A 205 23.39 30.83 -40.41
CA SER A 205 23.25 32.26 -40.75
C SER A 205 24.61 32.95 -40.75
#